data_AF-A0AA86RR73-F1
#
_entry.id   AF-A0AA86RR73-F1
#
_cell.length_a   1.000
_cell.length_b   1.000
_cell.length_c   1.000
_cell.angle_alpha   90.00
_cell.angle_beta   90.00
_cell.angle_gamma   90.00
#
_symmetry.space_group_name_H-M   'P 1'
#
loop_
_entity.id
_entity.type
_entity.pdbx_description
1 polymer ?
#
loop_
_entity_poly.entity_id
_entity_poly.type
_entity_poly.pdbx_seq_one_letter_code
_entity_poly.pdbx_strand_id
1 'polypeptide(L)'
;MKDDDDVAAMHVSFVMADVDCFRGGQSCNLIVYAPRLVSERKRQEGGQSNLERLLATDWLRQAWETSEEEFLSTAGLDAFVFMRIFTRHVYLVQSANLYGRLSNRLKSGSECKYISSKRIACFYSSKPEPHHFSILVRGIPVPVGSTCTDAVKNFFQEYHPSTYHSHAVVRRSSKVQILITDAERLYKRLTQLKSKDDAPQRHRRDGCLGLFGHKVDMLDHYEKTLGNIADNVRIEQSSVAGKEVPAAFVSFKSRFGAAIALNIQEGVNPTHWITEQAPEPQDVYWPFFSVTFIRRWISKLVAYVACNVLTILFLIPVALVQGLTHLDQLETMFPSLRCILRM
;
A
#
# COMPACT_ATOMS: atom_id res chain seq x y z
N MET A 1 -20.20 35.53 12.48
CA MET A 1 -19.92 35.59 13.93
C MET A 1 -20.82 34.67 14.73
N LYS A 2 -22.16 34.62 14.51
CA LYS A 2 -23.01 33.58 15.14
C LYS A 2 -22.83 32.19 14.51
N ASP A 3 -22.68 32.12 13.18
CA ASP A 3 -22.50 30.83 12.48
C ASP A 3 -21.15 30.15 12.74
N ASP A 4 -20.07 30.90 12.97
CA ASP A 4 -18.75 30.33 13.27
C ASP A 4 -18.71 29.64 14.63
N ASP A 5 -19.43 30.19 15.62
CA ASP A 5 -19.55 29.63 16.97
C ASP A 5 -20.40 28.35 16.98
N ASP A 6 -21.47 28.31 16.16
CA ASP A 6 -22.33 27.13 16.01
C ASP A 6 -21.62 25.98 15.29
N VAL A 7 -20.82 26.28 14.26
CA VAL A 7 -19.98 25.28 13.58
C VAL A 7 -18.91 24.74 14.52
N ALA A 8 -18.27 25.59 15.32
CA ALA A 8 -17.30 25.16 16.33
C ALA A 8 -17.95 24.25 17.39
N ALA A 9 -19.14 24.59 17.87
CA ALA A 9 -19.89 23.77 18.83
C ALA A 9 -20.27 22.39 18.25
N MET A 10 -20.66 22.33 16.97
CA MET A 10 -20.98 21.07 16.29
C MET A 10 -19.74 20.19 16.11
N HIS A 11 -18.60 20.77 15.73
CA HIS A 11 -17.33 20.05 15.64
C HIS A 11 -16.88 19.49 16.99
N VAL A 12 -16.96 20.28 18.06
CA VAL A 12 -16.63 19.82 19.42
C VAL A 12 -17.53 18.66 19.85
N SER A 13 -18.83 18.74 19.55
CA SER A 13 -19.79 17.69 19.90
C SER A 13 -19.50 16.38 19.15
N PHE A 14 -19.13 16.46 17.87
CA PHE A 14 -18.77 15.29 17.07
C PHE A 14 -17.46 14.63 17.56
N VAL A 15 -16.44 15.45 17.85
CA VAL A 15 -15.17 14.95 18.39
C VAL A 15 -15.37 14.28 19.76
N MET A 16 -16.22 14.84 20.62
CA MET A 16 -16.55 14.22 21.91
C MET A 16 -17.30 12.90 21.74
N ALA A 17 -18.24 12.81 20.78
CA ALA A 17 -18.94 11.57 20.48
C ALA A 17 -18.00 10.47 19.93
N ASP A 18 -17.01 10.82 19.11
CA ASP A 18 -15.97 9.90 18.63
C ASP A 18 -15.09 9.40 19.78
N VAL A 19 -14.71 10.28 20.71
CA VAL A 19 -13.93 9.92 21.91
C VAL A 19 -14.73 8.98 22.81
N ASP A 20 -16.02 9.23 23.01
CA ASP A 20 -16.90 8.37 23.81
C ASP A 20 -17.16 7.01 23.14
N CYS A 21 -17.31 6.97 21.81
CA CYS A 21 -17.40 5.73 21.04
C CYS A 21 -16.11 4.92 21.15
N PHE A 22 -14.95 5.59 21.07
CA PHE A 22 -13.65 4.96 21.26
C PHE A 22 -13.49 4.37 22.67
N ARG A 23 -13.96 5.07 23.71
CA ARG A 23 -13.95 4.57 25.10
C ARG A 23 -14.89 3.37 25.31
N GLY A 24 -16.04 3.36 24.66
CA GLY A 24 -17.04 2.28 24.77
C GLY A 24 -16.67 0.99 24.01
N GLY A 25 -15.85 1.06 22.96
CA GLY A 25 -15.57 -0.06 22.05
C GLY A 25 -14.28 -0.87 22.31
N GLN A 26 -13.49 -0.52 23.32
CA GLN A 26 -12.10 -1.00 23.49
C GLN A 26 -11.95 -2.44 24.00
N SER A 27 -12.87 -2.96 24.82
CA SER A 27 -12.73 -4.29 25.44
C SER A 27 -12.95 -5.45 24.45
N CYS A 28 -13.82 -5.27 23.44
CA CYS A 28 -14.14 -6.34 22.47
C CYS A 28 -13.35 -6.28 21.16
N ASN A 29 -12.69 -5.15 20.83
CA ASN A 29 -12.06 -4.92 19.52
C ASN A 29 -10.54 -4.71 19.57
N LEU A 30 -9.87 -5.16 20.64
CA LEU A 30 -8.42 -4.99 20.79
C LEU A 30 -7.59 -5.60 19.64
N ILE A 31 -8.10 -6.67 19.02
CA ILE A 31 -7.52 -7.30 17.82
C ILE A 31 -7.49 -6.31 16.63
N VAL A 32 -8.43 -5.37 16.56
CA VAL A 32 -8.54 -4.37 15.50
C VAL A 32 -7.64 -3.16 15.78
N TYR A 33 -7.61 -2.69 17.03
CA TYR A 33 -6.85 -1.48 17.40
C TYR A 33 -5.35 -1.71 17.60
N ALA A 34 -4.96 -2.91 18.06
CA ALA A 34 -3.56 -3.24 18.32
C ALA A 34 -3.17 -4.63 17.77
N PRO A 35 -3.37 -4.90 16.47
CA PRO A 35 -3.15 -6.22 15.87
C PRO A 35 -1.69 -6.70 16.01
N ARG A 36 -0.72 -5.77 15.92
CA ARG A 36 0.71 -6.08 16.08
C ARG A 36 1.02 -6.56 17.50
N LEU A 37 0.59 -5.82 18.52
CA LEU A 37 0.77 -6.20 19.94
C LEU A 37 0.06 -7.52 20.25
N VAL A 38 -1.13 -7.75 19.69
CA VAL A 38 -1.84 -9.03 19.83
C VAL A 38 -1.09 -10.18 19.14
N SER A 39 -0.50 -9.95 17.97
CA SER A 39 0.29 -10.96 17.24
C SER A 39 1.59 -11.32 17.96
N GLU A 40 2.24 -10.34 18.58
CA GLU A 40 3.48 -10.50 19.32
C GLU A 40 3.23 -11.15 20.70
N ARG A 41 2.09 -10.82 21.33
CA ARG A 41 1.62 -11.45 22.58
C ARG A 41 1.13 -12.88 22.39
N LYS A 42 0.51 -13.23 21.24
CA LYS A 42 0.18 -14.62 20.88
C LYS A 42 1.42 -15.52 20.75
N ARG A 43 2.61 -14.93 20.56
CA ARG A 43 3.90 -15.66 20.62
C ARG A 43 4.40 -15.92 22.05
N GLN A 44 3.84 -15.27 23.06
CA GLN A 44 4.33 -15.28 24.45
C GLN A 44 3.31 -15.85 25.46
N GLU A 45 2.32 -16.64 25.03
CA GLU A 45 1.13 -17.05 25.80
C GLU A 45 1.30 -17.22 27.33
N GLY A 46 0.35 -16.64 28.10
CA GLY A 46 0.09 -17.02 29.49
C GLY A 46 -0.36 -15.91 30.46
N GLY A 47 -0.32 -14.63 30.08
CA GLY A 47 -0.62 -13.53 31.02
C GLY A 47 -1.85 -12.70 30.62
N GLN A 48 -3.01 -13.03 31.16
CA GLN A 48 -4.26 -12.31 30.96
C GLN A 48 -4.43 -11.27 32.09
N SER A 49 -4.05 -10.02 31.84
CA SER A 49 -4.48 -8.83 32.61
C SER A 49 -3.67 -7.59 32.18
N ASN A 50 -4.27 -6.41 32.34
CA ASN A 50 -3.66 -5.07 32.28
C ASN A 50 -3.56 -4.30 30.96
N LEU A 51 -4.17 -4.73 29.85
CA LEU A 51 -4.26 -3.83 28.68
C LEU A 51 -5.48 -2.90 28.70
N GLU A 52 -6.56 -3.28 29.39
CA GLU A 52 -7.79 -2.46 29.49
C GLU A 52 -7.56 -1.13 30.23
N ARG A 53 -6.54 -1.04 31.08
CA ARG A 53 -6.20 0.20 31.82
C ARG A 53 -5.36 1.19 31.02
N LEU A 54 -4.72 0.78 29.92
CA LEU A 54 -3.85 1.64 29.11
C LEU A 54 -4.61 2.55 28.13
N LEU A 55 -5.87 2.21 27.81
CA LEU A 55 -6.62 2.86 26.73
C LEU A 55 -7.78 3.75 27.18
N ALA A 56 -8.13 3.76 28.47
CA ALA A 56 -9.39 4.33 28.93
C ALA A 56 -9.37 5.85 29.24
N THR A 57 -8.22 6.45 29.57
CA THR A 57 -8.13 7.89 29.92
C THR A 57 -6.76 8.54 29.69
N ASP A 58 -5.66 7.80 29.79
CA ASP A 58 -4.30 8.35 29.73
C ASP A 58 -3.56 8.09 28.41
N TRP A 59 -4.23 7.53 27.40
CA TRP A 59 -3.59 7.16 26.12
C TRP A 59 -2.92 8.35 25.43
N LEU A 60 -3.53 9.55 25.51
CA LEU A 60 -3.00 10.75 24.88
C LEU A 60 -1.71 11.21 25.59
N ARG A 61 -1.72 11.16 26.93
CA ARG A 61 -0.55 11.47 27.74
C ARG A 61 0.57 10.48 27.48
N GLN A 62 0.25 9.19 27.44
CA GLN A 62 1.19 8.13 27.16
C GLN A 62 1.78 8.22 25.74
N ALA A 63 0.95 8.57 24.74
CA ALA A 63 1.42 8.81 23.37
C ALA A 63 2.35 10.02 23.29
N TRP A 64 2.13 11.05 24.11
CA TRP A 64 2.99 12.24 24.18
C TRP A 64 4.28 12.01 24.96
N GLU A 65 4.25 11.16 25.99
CA GLU A 65 5.41 10.82 26.82
C GLU A 65 6.31 9.74 26.18
N THR A 66 5.89 9.13 25.07
CA THR A 66 6.66 8.10 24.37
C THR A 66 7.97 8.66 23.83
N SER A 67 9.09 8.00 24.14
CA SER A 67 10.40 8.44 23.65
C SER A 67 10.56 8.23 22.15
N GLU A 68 11.38 9.05 21.49
CA GLU A 68 11.60 8.94 20.04
C GLU A 68 12.17 7.60 19.61
N GLU A 69 13.07 7.02 20.42
CA GLU A 69 13.71 5.74 20.10
C GLU A 69 12.74 4.56 20.27
N GLU A 70 11.86 4.62 21.28
CA GLU A 70 10.79 3.66 21.48
C GLU A 70 9.73 3.75 20.38
N PHE A 71 9.43 4.97 19.93
CA PHE A 71 8.56 5.18 18.78
C PHE A 71 9.18 4.62 17.49
N LEU A 72 10.46 4.87 17.25
CA LEU A 72 11.20 4.35 16.09
C LEU A 72 11.25 2.82 16.07
N SER A 73 11.46 2.17 17.21
CA SER A 73 11.52 0.71 17.30
C SER A 73 10.15 0.05 17.12
N THR A 74 9.09 0.70 17.59
CA THR A 74 7.72 0.14 17.60
C THR A 74 6.95 0.45 16.32
N ALA A 75 6.98 1.72 15.87
CA ALA A 75 6.20 2.19 14.73
C ALA A 75 6.97 2.14 13.40
N GLY A 76 8.31 2.17 13.47
CA GLY A 76 9.19 2.18 12.30
C GLY A 76 9.57 3.59 11.82
N LEU A 77 10.55 3.64 10.91
CA LEU A 77 11.12 4.90 10.41
C LEU A 77 10.10 5.73 9.61
N ASP A 78 9.29 5.08 8.77
CA ASP A 78 8.33 5.80 7.91
C ASP A 78 7.25 6.52 8.73
N ALA A 79 6.73 5.85 9.76
CA ALA A 79 5.79 6.44 10.71
C ALA A 79 6.44 7.64 11.45
N PHE A 80 7.72 7.52 11.83
CA PHE A 80 8.44 8.60 12.50
C PHE A 80 8.62 9.81 11.59
N VAL A 81 9.02 9.61 10.34
CA VAL A 81 9.14 10.69 9.35
C VAL A 81 7.78 11.35 9.10
N PHE A 82 6.71 10.55 8.97
CA PHE A 82 5.36 11.07 8.82
C PHE A 82 4.92 11.96 9.99
N MET A 83 5.12 11.49 11.24
CA MET A 83 4.81 12.27 12.44
C MET A 83 5.62 13.57 12.51
N ARG A 84 6.90 13.55 12.10
CA ARG A 84 7.73 14.76 12.03
C ARG A 84 7.23 15.76 10.99
N ILE A 85 6.80 15.28 9.82
CA ILE A 85 6.20 16.13 8.78
C ILE A 85 4.91 16.76 9.31
N PHE A 86 4.06 15.98 9.98
CA PHE A 86 2.82 16.47 10.59
C PHE A 86 3.07 17.56 11.64
N THR A 87 3.92 17.28 12.63
CA THR A 87 4.29 18.25 13.67
C THR A 87 4.87 19.52 13.08
N ARG A 88 5.74 19.39 12.08
CA ARG A 88 6.29 20.54 11.35
C ARG A 88 5.20 21.33 10.65
N HIS A 89 4.21 20.67 10.03
CA HIS A 89 3.11 21.35 9.37
C HIS A 89 2.29 22.18 10.36
N VAL A 90 1.98 21.64 11.54
CA VAL A 90 1.31 22.37 12.63
C VAL A 90 2.10 23.63 13.04
N TYR A 91 3.41 23.50 13.24
CA TYR A 91 4.26 24.65 13.57
C TYR A 91 4.31 25.71 12.45
N LEU A 92 4.34 25.28 11.18
CA LEU A 92 4.34 26.19 10.03
C LEU A 92 3.07 27.04 9.99
N VAL A 93 1.90 26.44 10.24
CA VAL A 93 0.61 27.15 10.26
C VAL A 93 0.54 28.16 11.41
N GLN A 94 1.09 27.82 12.58
CA GLN A 94 1.11 28.71 13.75
C GLN A 94 2.05 29.92 13.60
N SER A 95 3.01 29.88 12.67
CA SER A 95 4.09 30.88 12.56
C SER A 95 4.04 31.68 11.25
N ALA A 96 2.89 32.30 10.97
CA ALA A 96 2.60 32.98 9.69
C ALA A 96 3.35 34.33 9.45
N ASN A 97 3.95 34.93 10.49
CA ASN A 97 4.67 36.21 10.40
C ASN A 97 6.03 36.07 9.68
N LEU A 98 6.58 37.16 9.13
CA LEU A 98 7.83 37.16 8.34
C LEU A 98 9.03 36.57 9.12
N TYR A 99 9.15 36.89 10.41
CA TYR A 99 10.14 36.29 11.32
C TYR A 99 9.92 34.77 11.48
N GLY A 100 8.65 34.35 11.58
CA GLY A 100 8.26 32.95 11.55
C GLY A 100 8.68 32.26 10.26
N ARG A 101 8.45 32.88 9.09
CA ARG A 101 8.81 32.32 7.78
C ARG A 101 10.32 32.10 7.60
N LEU A 102 11.15 33.05 8.04
CA LEU A 102 12.62 32.92 8.01
C LEU A 102 13.12 31.85 9.01
N SER A 103 12.60 31.87 10.23
CA SER A 103 12.87 30.84 11.25
C SER A 103 12.51 29.44 10.74
N ASN A 104 11.36 29.31 10.06
CA ASN A 104 10.89 28.06 9.47
C ASN A 104 11.78 27.54 8.33
N ARG A 105 12.35 28.42 7.50
CA ARG A 105 13.25 28.02 6.42
C ARG A 105 14.57 27.48 6.96
N LEU A 106 15.12 28.10 8.00
CA LEU A 106 16.32 27.61 8.70
C LEU A 106 16.03 26.27 9.41
N LYS A 107 14.91 26.20 10.12
CA LYS A 107 14.46 24.97 10.79
C LYS A 107 14.23 23.82 9.80
N SER A 108 13.75 24.11 8.58
CA SER A 108 13.63 23.10 7.52
C SER A 108 14.94 22.39 7.20
N GLY A 109 16.04 23.15 7.11
CA GLY A 109 17.35 22.58 6.76
C GLY A 109 17.87 21.68 7.87
N SER A 110 17.71 22.09 9.14
CA SER A 110 18.12 21.28 10.29
C SER A 110 17.26 20.03 10.45
N GLU A 111 15.95 20.11 10.22
CA GLU A 111 15.05 18.95 10.28
C GLU A 111 15.38 17.93 9.19
N CYS A 112 15.61 18.36 7.94
CA CYS A 112 16.02 17.45 6.87
C CYS A 112 17.36 16.75 7.19
N LYS A 113 18.32 17.47 7.79
CA LYS A 113 19.59 16.91 8.23
C LYS A 113 19.39 15.88 9.35
N TYR A 114 18.51 16.19 10.31
CA TYR A 114 18.17 15.30 11.42
C TYR A 114 17.52 14.00 10.91
N ILE A 115 16.50 14.11 10.05
CA ILE A 115 15.81 12.97 9.44
C ILE A 115 16.79 12.12 8.62
N SER A 116 17.68 12.76 7.85
CA SER A 116 18.70 12.05 7.07
C SER A 116 19.66 11.27 7.97
N SER A 117 20.09 11.86 9.09
CA SER A 117 20.93 11.19 10.08
C SER A 117 20.23 9.98 10.71
N LYS A 118 18.97 10.14 11.13
CA LYS A 118 18.15 9.04 11.68
C LYS A 118 17.93 7.92 10.65
N ARG A 119 17.70 8.26 9.37
CA ARG A 119 17.57 7.28 8.28
C ARG A 119 18.86 6.47 8.09
N ILE A 120 20.02 7.14 8.10
CA ILE A 120 21.32 6.49 7.97
C ILE A 120 21.60 5.58 9.18
N ALA A 121 21.35 6.07 10.41
CA ALA A 121 21.50 5.28 11.63
C ALA A 121 20.59 4.04 11.63
N CYS A 122 19.33 4.21 11.21
CA CYS A 122 18.39 3.10 11.05
C CYS A 122 18.89 2.09 10.01
N PHE A 123 19.40 2.55 8.86
CA PHE A 123 19.95 1.69 7.81
C PHE A 123 21.15 0.85 8.28
N TYR A 124 22.05 1.42 9.10
CA TYR A 124 23.18 0.68 9.66
C TYR A 124 22.79 -0.31 10.76
N SER A 125 21.80 0.03 11.59
CA SER A 125 21.29 -0.85 12.64
C SER A 125 20.37 -1.95 12.13
N SER A 126 19.78 -1.78 10.95
CA SER A 126 18.84 -2.73 10.35
C SER A 126 19.52 -3.99 9.82
N LYS A 127 18.79 -5.11 9.88
CA LYS A 127 19.26 -6.38 9.34
C LYS A 127 19.42 -6.29 7.80
N PRO A 128 20.36 -7.04 7.21
CA PRO A 128 20.48 -7.14 5.76
C PRO A 128 19.21 -7.77 5.16
N GLU A 129 18.40 -6.96 4.50
CA GLU A 129 17.24 -7.42 3.76
C GLU A 129 17.54 -7.75 2.29
N PRO A 130 16.84 -8.70 1.66
CA PRO A 130 17.09 -9.12 0.27
C PRO A 130 17.01 -7.98 -0.75
N HIS A 131 16.14 -7.00 -0.50
CA HIS A 131 15.91 -5.87 -1.38
C HIS A 131 17.14 -4.92 -1.45
N HIS A 132 18.02 -4.93 -0.44
CA HIS A 132 19.28 -4.17 -0.44
C HIS A 132 20.36 -4.76 -1.38
N PHE A 133 20.22 -6.04 -1.75
CA PHE A 133 21.17 -6.75 -2.59
C PHE A 133 20.62 -7.02 -3.99
N SER A 134 19.35 -6.68 -4.22
CA SER A 134 18.66 -7.00 -5.45
C SER A 134 18.27 -5.73 -6.17
N ILE A 135 18.44 -5.72 -7.49
CA ILE A 135 17.91 -4.69 -8.36
C ILE A 135 16.87 -5.33 -9.27
N LEU A 136 15.95 -4.51 -9.74
CA LEU A 136 14.98 -4.88 -10.73
C LEU A 136 15.42 -4.33 -12.09
N VAL A 137 15.57 -5.21 -13.06
CA VAL A 137 15.97 -4.88 -14.43
C VAL A 137 14.76 -5.03 -15.35
N ARG A 138 14.49 -4.03 -16.20
CA ARG A 138 13.40 -4.03 -17.18
C ARG A 138 13.90 -3.70 -18.58
N GLY A 139 13.13 -4.08 -19.59
CA GLY A 139 13.43 -3.74 -20.99
C GLY A 139 14.60 -4.56 -21.55
N ILE A 140 14.76 -5.79 -21.07
CA ILE A 140 15.83 -6.71 -21.47
C ILE A 140 15.66 -7.03 -22.96
N PRO A 141 16.63 -6.69 -23.83
CA PRO A 141 16.64 -7.13 -25.21
C PRO A 141 16.95 -8.63 -25.26
N VAL A 142 16.06 -9.41 -25.87
CA VAL A 142 16.26 -10.85 -26.02
C VAL A 142 16.74 -11.13 -27.45
N PRO A 143 18.00 -11.54 -27.66
CA PRO A 143 18.50 -11.97 -28.96
C PRO A 143 17.69 -13.14 -29.53
N VAL A 144 17.58 -13.21 -30.86
CA VAL A 144 16.88 -14.29 -31.55
C VAL A 144 17.58 -15.61 -31.24
N GLY A 145 16.87 -16.53 -30.59
CA GLY A 145 17.37 -17.88 -30.25
C GLY A 145 17.92 -18.05 -28.82
N SER A 146 18.01 -16.99 -28.01
CA SER A 146 18.39 -17.08 -26.59
C SER A 146 17.19 -16.86 -25.66
N THR A 147 17.24 -17.37 -24.43
CA THR A 147 16.23 -17.05 -23.40
C THR A 147 16.53 -15.72 -22.71
N CYS A 148 15.54 -15.11 -22.06
CA CYS A 148 15.76 -13.90 -21.25
C CYS A 148 16.75 -14.18 -20.10
N THR A 149 16.69 -15.40 -19.56
CA THR A 149 17.62 -15.92 -18.54
C THR A 149 19.07 -15.86 -19.03
N ASP A 150 19.34 -16.34 -20.25
CA ASP A 150 20.69 -16.34 -20.81
C ASP A 150 21.19 -14.92 -21.11
N ALA A 151 20.32 -14.06 -21.63
CA ALA A 151 20.66 -12.66 -21.92
C ALA A 151 21.08 -11.89 -20.66
N VAL A 152 20.32 -12.02 -19.57
CA VAL A 152 20.65 -11.40 -18.27
C VAL A 152 21.94 -11.96 -17.71
N LYS A 153 22.09 -13.29 -17.72
CA LYS A 153 23.28 -13.95 -17.20
C LYS A 153 24.54 -13.47 -17.93
N ASN A 154 24.55 -13.50 -19.25
CA ASN A 154 25.72 -13.12 -20.04
C ASN A 154 26.07 -11.64 -19.81
N PHE A 155 25.08 -10.75 -19.82
CA PHE A 155 25.28 -9.32 -19.59
C PHE A 155 25.92 -9.03 -18.22
N PHE A 156 25.32 -9.52 -17.13
CA PHE A 156 25.85 -9.21 -15.80
C PHE A 156 27.14 -9.96 -15.46
N GLN A 157 27.41 -11.10 -16.10
CA GLN A 157 28.71 -11.77 -15.97
C GLN A 157 29.83 -11.00 -16.67
N GLU A 158 29.54 -10.34 -17.79
CA GLU A 158 30.52 -9.56 -18.55
C GLU A 158 30.80 -8.19 -17.89
N TYR A 159 29.76 -7.45 -17.52
CA TYR A 159 29.92 -6.09 -16.96
C TYR A 159 30.14 -6.08 -15.43
N HIS A 160 29.67 -7.09 -14.71
CA HIS A 160 29.71 -7.14 -13.24
C HIS A 160 30.26 -8.48 -12.69
N PRO A 161 31.44 -8.96 -13.14
CA PRO A 161 31.91 -10.33 -12.88
C PRO A 161 32.12 -10.66 -11.40
N SER A 162 32.59 -9.69 -10.61
CA SER A 162 32.92 -9.90 -9.20
C SER A 162 31.69 -9.81 -8.28
N THR A 163 30.76 -8.92 -8.62
CA THR A 163 29.60 -8.56 -7.77
C THR A 163 28.35 -9.37 -8.08
N TYR A 164 28.19 -9.86 -9.31
CA TYR A 164 27.04 -10.68 -9.74
C TYR A 164 26.93 -11.98 -8.91
N HIS A 165 25.71 -12.30 -8.46
CA HIS A 165 25.43 -13.54 -7.71
C HIS A 165 24.42 -14.44 -8.44
N SER A 166 23.20 -13.95 -8.66
CA SER A 166 22.11 -14.73 -9.26
C SER A 166 21.07 -13.81 -9.88
N HIS A 167 20.14 -14.40 -10.63
CA HIS A 167 19.01 -13.66 -11.20
C HIS A 167 17.75 -14.52 -11.23
N ALA A 168 16.60 -13.86 -11.18
CA ALA A 168 15.28 -14.46 -11.27
C ALA A 168 14.44 -13.70 -12.30
N VAL A 169 14.21 -14.33 -13.46
CA VAL A 169 13.40 -13.74 -14.54
C VAL A 169 11.92 -13.73 -14.14
N VAL A 170 11.25 -12.61 -14.42
CA VAL A 170 9.82 -12.47 -14.17
C VAL A 170 9.03 -13.26 -15.21
N ARG A 171 8.19 -14.17 -14.73
CA ARG A 171 7.30 -14.98 -15.57
C ARG A 171 5.88 -14.48 -15.49
N ARG A 172 5.13 -14.57 -16.59
CA ARG A 172 3.72 -14.16 -16.61
C ARG A 172 2.88 -15.18 -15.83
N SER A 173 2.64 -14.90 -14.55
CA SER A 173 1.88 -15.77 -13.63
C SER A 173 0.40 -15.41 -13.46
N SER A 174 -0.11 -14.37 -14.13
CA SER A 174 -1.49 -13.86 -13.94
C SER A 174 -2.58 -14.94 -13.88
N LYS A 175 -2.56 -15.93 -14.79
CA LYS A 175 -3.51 -17.06 -14.77
C LYS A 175 -3.35 -17.95 -13.55
N VAL A 176 -2.10 -18.31 -13.22
CA VAL A 176 -1.78 -19.15 -12.06
C VAL A 176 -2.20 -18.45 -10.77
N GLN A 177 -2.01 -17.12 -10.69
CA GLN A 177 -2.42 -16.34 -9.53
C GLN A 177 -3.94 -16.29 -9.36
N ILE A 178 -4.70 -16.22 -10.46
CA ILE A 178 -6.17 -16.34 -10.43
C ILE A 178 -6.57 -17.72 -9.89
N LEU A 179 -5.95 -18.80 -10.40
CA LEU A 179 -6.21 -20.17 -9.95
C LEU A 179 -5.90 -20.36 -8.46
N ILE A 180 -4.77 -19.84 -7.97
CA ILE A 180 -4.41 -19.87 -6.54
C ILE A 180 -5.44 -19.10 -5.70
N THR A 181 -5.84 -17.90 -6.14
CA THR A 181 -6.83 -17.08 -5.43
C THR A 181 -8.18 -17.80 -5.36
N ASP A 182 -8.59 -18.48 -6.43
CA ASP A 182 -9.82 -19.27 -6.46
C ASP A 182 -9.72 -20.52 -5.56
N ALA A 183 -8.57 -21.19 -5.54
CA ALA A 183 -8.30 -22.29 -4.60
C ALA A 183 -8.39 -21.84 -3.14
N GLU A 184 -7.82 -20.67 -2.79
CA GLU A 184 -7.91 -20.10 -1.44
C GLU A 184 -9.36 -19.77 -1.05
N ARG A 185 -10.15 -19.22 -1.98
CA ARG A 185 -11.58 -18.94 -1.76
C ARG A 185 -12.34 -20.23 -1.49
N LEU A 186 -12.08 -21.29 -2.26
CA LEU A 186 -12.70 -22.60 -2.06
C LEU A 186 -12.28 -23.22 -0.72
N TYR A 187 -10.99 -23.15 -0.38
CA TYR A 187 -10.49 -23.64 0.90
C TYR A 187 -11.14 -22.92 2.09
N LYS A 188 -11.31 -21.59 2.03
CA LYS A 188 -12.03 -20.82 3.06
C LYS A 188 -13.49 -21.23 3.18
N ARG A 189 -14.17 -21.52 2.07
CA ARG A 189 -15.55 -22.03 2.09
C ARG A 189 -15.62 -23.45 2.66
N LEU A 190 -14.67 -24.30 2.31
CA LEU A 190 -14.53 -25.66 2.86
C LEU A 190 -14.31 -25.63 4.38
N THR A 191 -13.44 -24.77 4.89
CA THR A 191 -13.21 -24.66 6.34
C THR A 191 -14.43 -24.13 7.08
N GLN A 192 -15.16 -23.16 6.51
CA GLN A 192 -16.44 -22.69 7.06
C GLN A 192 -17.51 -23.79 7.11
N LEU A 193 -17.59 -24.61 6.06
CA LEU A 193 -18.53 -25.73 6.01
C LEU A 193 -18.14 -26.84 7.00
N LYS A 194 -16.84 -27.14 7.15
CA LYS A 194 -16.35 -28.11 8.12
C LYS A 194 -16.54 -27.65 9.56
N SER A 195 -16.38 -26.36 9.86
CA SER A 195 -16.66 -25.84 11.21
C SER A 195 -18.15 -25.85 11.59
N LYS A 196 -19.04 -26.06 10.63
CA LYS A 196 -20.50 -26.01 10.79
C LYS A 196 -21.13 -27.40 10.69
N ASP A 197 -20.46 -28.38 11.31
CA ASP A 197 -20.68 -29.83 11.17
C ASP A 197 -22.13 -30.32 11.48
N ASP A 198 -23.02 -29.48 12.03
CA ASP A 198 -24.39 -29.83 12.45
C ASP A 198 -25.56 -29.33 11.55
N ALA A 199 -25.33 -28.87 10.31
CA ALA A 199 -26.42 -28.36 9.46
C ALA A 199 -26.83 -29.31 8.29
N PRO A 200 -28.14 -29.46 7.97
CA PRO A 200 -28.65 -30.28 6.86
C PRO A 200 -28.30 -29.73 5.45
N GLN A 201 -27.49 -28.68 5.38
CA GLN A 201 -27.13 -27.93 4.17
C GLN A 201 -25.98 -28.57 3.37
N ARG A 202 -25.45 -29.73 3.81
CA ARG A 202 -24.32 -30.46 3.18
C ARG A 202 -24.62 -30.92 1.75
N HIS A 203 -25.89 -30.97 1.36
CA HIS A 203 -26.31 -31.55 0.09
C HIS A 203 -27.10 -30.56 -0.76
N ARG A 204 -26.62 -30.33 -1.99
CA ARG A 204 -27.31 -29.53 -3.02
C ARG A 204 -27.69 -30.45 -4.19
N ARG A 205 -28.87 -30.26 -4.76
CA ARG A 205 -29.28 -30.98 -5.99
C ARG A 205 -28.76 -30.24 -7.22
N ASP A 206 -28.19 -30.99 -8.16
CA ASP A 206 -27.33 -30.48 -9.23
C ASP A 206 -28.05 -29.95 -10.48
N GLY A 207 -29.21 -29.28 -10.34
CA GLY A 207 -29.97 -28.79 -11.50
C GLY A 207 -30.60 -27.41 -11.35
N CYS A 208 -31.28 -26.98 -12.42
CA CYS A 208 -31.82 -25.63 -12.56
C CYS A 208 -32.71 -25.29 -11.34
N LEU A 209 -32.39 -24.19 -10.66
CA LEU A 209 -33.08 -23.69 -9.46
C LEU A 209 -33.08 -24.65 -8.24
N GLY A 210 -32.25 -25.70 -8.23
CA GLY A 210 -32.07 -26.58 -7.07
C GLY A 210 -33.19 -27.60 -6.81
N LEU A 211 -34.13 -27.76 -7.75
CA LEU A 211 -35.32 -28.62 -7.59
C LEU A 211 -35.15 -30.01 -8.20
N PHE A 212 -34.39 -30.13 -9.29
CA PHE A 212 -34.15 -31.38 -10.01
C PHE A 212 -32.65 -31.70 -10.04
N GLY A 213 -32.26 -32.95 -9.78
CA GLY A 213 -30.85 -33.39 -9.84
C GLY A 213 -30.45 -34.34 -8.70
N HIS A 214 -29.35 -35.07 -8.91
CA HIS A 214 -28.78 -35.98 -7.92
C HIS A 214 -28.28 -35.19 -6.69
N LYS A 215 -28.33 -35.83 -5.51
CA LYS A 215 -27.92 -35.22 -4.24
C LYS A 215 -26.39 -35.28 -4.15
N VAL A 216 -25.71 -34.20 -4.52
CA VAL A 216 -24.24 -34.14 -4.49
C VAL A 216 -23.80 -33.62 -3.12
N ASP A 217 -22.85 -34.32 -2.50
CA ASP A 217 -22.17 -33.81 -1.31
C ASP A 217 -21.33 -32.60 -1.71
N MET A 218 -21.64 -31.42 -1.16
CA MET A 218 -20.90 -30.21 -1.47
C MET A 218 -19.43 -30.32 -1.06
N LEU A 219 -19.11 -31.12 -0.03
CA LEU A 219 -17.73 -31.34 0.40
C LEU A 219 -16.92 -32.07 -0.68
N ASP A 220 -17.44 -33.19 -1.17
CA ASP A 220 -16.83 -33.98 -2.26
C ASP A 220 -16.69 -33.17 -3.55
N HIS A 221 -17.71 -32.38 -3.89
CA HIS A 221 -17.66 -31.48 -5.05
C HIS A 221 -16.54 -30.43 -4.94
N TYR A 222 -16.39 -29.80 -3.78
CA TYR A 222 -15.34 -28.81 -3.55
C TYR A 222 -13.95 -29.44 -3.51
N GLU A 223 -13.79 -30.62 -2.91
CA GLU A 223 -12.53 -31.37 -2.91
C GLU A 223 -12.11 -31.78 -4.32
N LYS A 224 -13.05 -32.30 -5.11
CA LYS A 224 -12.81 -32.63 -6.53
C LYS A 224 -12.48 -31.40 -7.37
N THR A 225 -13.15 -30.28 -7.12
CA THR A 225 -12.85 -29.00 -7.79
C THR A 225 -11.46 -28.49 -7.41
N LEU A 226 -11.04 -28.65 -6.15
CA LEU A 226 -9.70 -28.30 -5.69
C LEU A 226 -8.63 -29.17 -6.37
N GLY A 227 -8.89 -30.47 -6.53
CA GLY A 227 -8.06 -31.39 -7.32
C GLY A 227 -7.89 -30.92 -8.77
N ASN A 228 -8.99 -30.59 -9.45
CA ASN A 228 -8.95 -30.07 -10.82
C ASN A 228 -8.16 -28.75 -10.92
N ILE A 229 -8.25 -27.87 -9.92
CA ILE A 229 -7.46 -26.63 -9.88
C ILE A 229 -5.98 -26.95 -9.70
N ALA A 230 -5.61 -27.88 -8.82
CA ALA A 230 -4.23 -28.29 -8.60
C ALA A 230 -3.59 -28.85 -9.88
N ASP A 231 -4.32 -29.69 -10.61
CA ASP A 231 -3.88 -30.21 -11.90
C ASP A 231 -3.75 -29.11 -12.96
N ASN A 232 -4.71 -28.19 -13.03
CA ASN A 232 -4.62 -27.02 -13.91
C ASN A 232 -3.43 -26.12 -13.58
N VAL A 233 -3.10 -25.94 -12.29
CA VAL A 233 -1.90 -25.20 -11.87
C VAL A 233 -0.66 -25.91 -12.36
N ARG A 234 -0.57 -27.24 -12.24
CA ARG A 234 0.59 -28.01 -12.70
C ARG A 234 0.77 -27.92 -14.22
N ILE A 235 -0.33 -27.99 -14.97
CA ILE A 235 -0.33 -27.82 -16.44
C ILE A 235 0.09 -26.40 -16.82
N GLU A 236 -0.52 -25.37 -16.23
CA GLU A 236 -0.17 -23.97 -16.52
C GLU A 236 1.26 -23.65 -16.07
N GLN A 237 1.78 -24.19 -14.97
CA GLN A 237 3.18 -24.02 -14.57
C GLN A 237 4.16 -24.53 -15.63
N SER A 238 3.86 -25.67 -16.25
CA SER A 238 4.68 -26.20 -17.35
C SER A 238 4.61 -25.33 -18.61
N SER A 239 3.45 -24.72 -18.89
CA SER A 239 3.26 -23.80 -20.03
C SER A 239 3.86 -22.41 -19.79
N VAL A 240 3.84 -21.92 -18.55
CA VAL A 240 4.36 -20.61 -18.12
C VAL A 240 5.88 -20.53 -18.30
N ALA A 241 6.58 -21.66 -18.34
CA ALA A 241 7.99 -21.72 -18.71
C ALA A 241 8.28 -21.03 -20.07
N GLY A 242 7.30 -20.97 -20.99
CA GLY A 242 7.45 -20.34 -22.31
C GLY A 242 7.08 -18.86 -22.40
N LYS A 243 6.56 -18.22 -21.35
CA LYS A 243 6.09 -16.81 -21.39
C LYS A 243 6.91 -15.92 -20.47
N GLU A 244 8.18 -15.76 -20.83
CA GLU A 244 9.10 -14.84 -20.14
C GLU A 244 8.73 -13.39 -20.44
N VAL A 245 8.72 -12.55 -19.40
CA VAL A 245 8.60 -11.10 -19.53
C VAL A 245 10.02 -10.53 -19.61
N PRO A 246 10.27 -9.46 -20.39
CA PRO A 246 11.58 -8.78 -20.44
C PRO A 246 11.83 -7.97 -19.16
N ALA A 247 11.77 -8.63 -18.00
CA ALA A 247 12.09 -8.12 -16.68
C ALA A 247 12.69 -9.23 -15.81
N ALA A 248 13.68 -8.89 -15.00
CA ALA A 248 14.35 -9.84 -14.10
C ALA A 248 14.79 -9.13 -12.81
N PHE A 249 14.76 -9.87 -11.71
CA PHE A 249 15.45 -9.48 -10.49
C PHE A 249 16.88 -9.98 -10.55
N VAL A 250 17.85 -9.12 -10.30
CA VAL A 250 19.27 -9.48 -10.29
C VAL A 250 19.80 -9.24 -8.90
N SER A 251 20.36 -10.28 -8.30
CA SER A 251 20.92 -10.25 -6.95
C SER A 251 22.45 -10.22 -7.02
N PHE A 252 23.04 -9.41 -6.15
CA PHE A 252 24.48 -9.20 -6.04
C PHE A 252 25.01 -9.74 -4.71
N LYS A 253 26.31 -10.06 -4.68
CA LYS A 253 27.01 -10.52 -3.47
C LYS A 253 27.14 -9.43 -2.41
N SER A 254 27.08 -8.15 -2.81
CA SER A 254 27.30 -7.00 -1.93
C SER A 254 26.28 -5.89 -2.22
N ARG A 255 25.85 -5.18 -1.15
CA ARG A 255 24.99 -3.99 -1.24
C ARG A 255 25.64 -2.91 -2.11
N PHE A 256 26.96 -2.77 -2.03
CA PHE A 256 27.72 -1.82 -2.84
C PHE A 256 27.64 -2.16 -4.33
N GLY A 257 27.73 -3.44 -4.70
CA GLY A 257 27.59 -3.89 -6.08
C GLY A 257 26.20 -3.61 -6.64
N ALA A 258 25.15 -3.88 -5.85
CA ALA A 258 23.78 -3.55 -6.22
C ALA A 258 23.58 -2.02 -6.38
N ALA A 259 24.14 -1.22 -5.48
CA ALA A 259 24.05 0.23 -5.55
C ALA A 259 24.77 0.81 -6.78
N ILE A 260 25.91 0.24 -7.17
CA ILE A 260 26.61 0.63 -8.40
C ILE A 260 25.74 0.34 -9.63
N ALA A 261 25.27 -0.90 -9.77
CA ALA A 261 24.43 -1.30 -10.92
C ALA A 261 23.10 -0.53 -10.99
N LEU A 262 22.59 -0.05 -9.85
CA LEU A 262 21.41 0.80 -9.82
C LEU A 262 21.67 2.23 -10.34
N ASN A 263 22.85 2.79 -10.10
CA ASN A 263 23.16 4.19 -10.43
C ASN A 263 23.91 4.34 -11.77
N ILE A 264 24.38 3.26 -12.36
CA ILE A 264 25.03 3.26 -13.67
C ILE A 264 24.00 3.04 -14.78
N GLN A 265 24.13 3.77 -15.88
CA GLN A 265 23.41 3.50 -17.10
C GLN A 265 24.03 2.29 -17.82
N GLU A 266 23.33 1.16 -17.81
CA GLU A 266 23.81 -0.13 -18.32
C GLU A 266 23.80 -0.24 -19.86
N GLY A 267 23.04 0.61 -20.56
CA GLY A 267 22.90 0.54 -22.01
C GLY A 267 22.91 1.90 -22.71
N VAL A 268 23.39 1.92 -23.96
CA VAL A 268 23.38 3.13 -24.82
C VAL A 268 21.95 3.64 -25.04
N ASN A 269 21.00 2.71 -25.21
CA ASN A 269 19.59 3.05 -25.36
C ASN A 269 18.91 3.19 -23.99
N PRO A 270 18.29 4.33 -23.67
CA PRO A 270 17.67 4.57 -22.36
C PRO A 270 16.41 3.73 -22.13
N THR A 271 15.89 3.05 -23.15
CA THR A 271 14.72 2.18 -23.07
C THR A 271 15.07 0.72 -22.75
N HIS A 272 16.34 0.35 -22.80
CA HIS A 272 16.85 -0.99 -22.53
C HIS A 272 17.62 -1.02 -21.22
N TRP A 273 17.65 -2.18 -20.56
CA TRP A 273 18.39 -2.40 -19.31
C TRP A 273 18.10 -1.35 -18.22
N ILE A 274 16.82 -1.01 -18.07
CA ILE A 274 16.37 -0.03 -17.07
C ILE A 274 16.49 -0.69 -15.69
N THR A 275 17.36 -0.15 -14.85
CA THR A 275 17.56 -0.59 -13.47
C THR A 275 16.70 0.24 -12.53
N GLU A 276 15.94 -0.44 -11.68
CA GLU A 276 15.11 0.14 -10.62
C GLU A 276 15.49 -0.56 -9.30
N GLN A 277 15.33 0.13 -8.18
CA GLN A 277 15.49 -0.52 -6.88
C GLN A 277 14.44 -1.64 -6.74
N ALA A 278 14.86 -2.84 -6.34
CA ALA A 278 13.92 -3.93 -6.16
C ALA A 278 13.01 -3.61 -4.96
N PRO A 279 11.68 -3.66 -5.12
CA PRO A 279 10.76 -3.54 -3.99
C PRO A 279 10.85 -4.78 -3.10
N GLU A 280 10.37 -4.66 -1.87
CA GLU A 280 10.23 -5.80 -0.97
C GLU A 280 9.27 -6.84 -1.57
N PRO A 281 9.48 -8.15 -1.33
CA PRO A 281 8.67 -9.21 -1.95
C PRO A 281 7.15 -9.07 -1.74
N GLN A 282 6.73 -8.45 -0.63
CA GLN A 282 5.32 -8.23 -0.30
C GLN A 282 4.73 -7.01 -1.05
N ASP A 283 5.57 -6.05 -1.42
CA ASP A 283 5.18 -4.82 -2.12
C ASP A 283 5.30 -4.95 -3.66
N VAL A 284 5.68 -6.13 -4.15
CA VAL A 284 5.79 -6.39 -5.58
C VAL A 284 4.40 -6.52 -6.22
N TYR A 285 3.98 -5.48 -6.94
CA TYR A 285 2.78 -5.56 -7.78
C TYR A 285 3.06 -6.26 -9.13
N TRP A 286 2.94 -7.58 -9.14
CA TRP A 286 3.25 -8.46 -10.29
C TRP A 286 2.63 -8.07 -11.64
N PRO A 287 1.37 -7.55 -11.72
CA PRO A 287 0.78 -7.16 -12.99
C PRO A 287 1.57 -6.05 -13.71
N PHE A 288 2.30 -5.21 -12.98
CA PHE A 288 3.06 -4.08 -13.53
C PHE A 288 4.19 -4.52 -14.46
N PHE A 289 4.77 -5.71 -14.26
CA PHE A 289 5.83 -6.24 -15.11
C PHE A 289 5.32 -6.62 -16.51
N SER A 290 4.05 -7.01 -16.62
CA SER A 290 3.45 -7.39 -17.92
C SER A 290 3.12 -6.17 -18.80
N VAL A 291 3.24 -4.95 -18.28
CA VAL A 291 2.88 -3.72 -19.00
C VAL A 291 4.08 -3.16 -19.76
N THR A 292 3.92 -3.02 -21.08
CA THR A 292 4.89 -2.37 -21.98
C THR A 292 5.14 -0.90 -21.61
N PHE A 293 6.34 -0.39 -21.88
CA PHE A 293 6.73 1.00 -21.62
C PHE A 293 5.71 2.02 -22.17
N ILE A 294 5.34 1.88 -23.46
CA ILE A 294 4.38 2.79 -24.13
C ILE A 294 3.04 2.82 -23.40
N ARG A 295 2.52 1.66 -22.98
CA ARG A 295 1.25 1.57 -22.26
C ARG A 295 1.31 2.25 -20.90
N ARG A 296 2.45 2.22 -20.20
CA ARG A 296 2.63 2.98 -18.94
C ARG A 296 2.66 4.48 -19.17
N TRP A 297 3.37 4.92 -20.21
CA TRP A 297 3.44 6.34 -20.54
C TRP A 297 2.06 6.90 -20.90
N ILE A 298 1.28 6.17 -21.71
CA ILE A 298 -0.12 6.51 -22.01
C ILE A 298 -0.96 6.52 -20.73
N SER A 299 -0.83 5.52 -19.86
CA SER A 299 -1.57 5.48 -18.60
C SER A 299 -1.26 6.67 -17.69
N LYS A 300 0.00 7.12 -17.63
CA LYS A 300 0.40 8.33 -16.90
C LYS A 300 -0.21 9.59 -17.51
N LEU A 301 -0.20 9.70 -18.84
CA LEU A 301 -0.81 10.81 -19.56
C LEU A 301 -2.33 10.88 -19.31
N VAL A 302 -3.02 9.74 -19.40
CA VAL A 302 -4.46 9.63 -19.10
C VAL A 302 -4.76 10.05 -17.67
N ALA A 303 -3.98 9.55 -16.70
CA ALA A 303 -4.15 9.94 -15.29
C ALA A 303 -3.93 11.44 -15.06
N TYR A 304 -2.92 12.03 -15.72
CA TYR A 304 -2.67 13.47 -15.65
C TYR A 304 -3.84 14.28 -16.22
N VAL A 305 -4.34 13.94 -17.41
CA VAL A 305 -5.50 14.61 -18.02
C VAL A 305 -6.74 14.45 -17.15
N ALA A 306 -7.02 13.24 -16.65
CA ALA A 306 -8.16 12.99 -15.77
C ALA A 306 -8.10 13.81 -14.47
N CYS A 307 -6.92 13.93 -13.86
CA CYS A 307 -6.70 14.75 -12.68
C CYS A 307 -6.98 16.25 -12.95
N ASN A 308 -6.52 16.77 -14.10
CA ASN A 308 -6.81 18.15 -14.50
C ASN A 308 -8.32 18.38 -14.72
N VAL A 309 -9.00 17.47 -15.40
CA VAL A 309 -10.45 17.56 -15.61
C VAL A 309 -11.20 17.53 -14.27
N LEU A 310 -10.83 16.62 -13.37
CA LEU A 310 -11.43 16.53 -12.04
C LEU A 310 -11.16 17.80 -11.21
N THR A 311 -9.98 18.40 -11.34
CA THR A 311 -9.64 19.67 -10.68
C THR A 311 -10.53 20.81 -11.17
N ILE A 312 -10.72 20.95 -12.49
CA ILE A 312 -11.60 21.98 -13.07
C ILE A 312 -13.05 21.74 -12.66
N LEU A 313 -13.52 20.48 -12.70
CA LEU A 313 -14.88 20.12 -12.28
C LEU A 313 -15.11 20.47 -10.80
N PHE A 314 -14.09 20.28 -9.94
CA PHE A 314 -14.16 20.59 -8.53
C PHE A 314 -14.18 22.11 -8.24
N LEU A 315 -13.81 22.96 -9.19
CA LEU A 315 -13.97 24.42 -9.03
C LEU A 315 -15.44 24.84 -8.99
N ILE A 316 -16.34 24.08 -9.64
CA ILE A 316 -17.78 24.39 -9.66
C ILE A 316 -18.40 24.33 -8.25
N PRO A 317 -18.32 23.23 -7.49
CA PRO A 317 -18.86 23.19 -6.13
C PRO A 317 -18.13 24.16 -5.20
N VAL A 318 -16.82 24.37 -5.36
CA VAL A 318 -16.08 25.37 -4.56
C VAL A 318 -16.62 26.77 -4.82
N ALA A 319 -16.84 27.15 -6.08
CA ALA A 319 -17.41 28.45 -6.42
C ALA A 319 -18.87 28.61 -5.93
N LEU A 320 -19.67 27.55 -5.94
CA LEU A 320 -21.02 27.56 -5.37
C LEU A 320 -20.98 27.77 -3.86
N VAL A 321 -20.14 27.04 -3.13
CA VAL A 321 -19.99 27.21 -1.67
C VAL A 321 -19.45 28.60 -1.34
N GLN A 322 -18.43 29.07 -2.06
CA GLN A 322 -17.87 30.42 -1.88
C GLN A 322 -18.90 31.53 -2.20
N GLY A 323 -19.74 31.31 -3.21
CA GLY A 323 -20.85 32.21 -3.54
C GLY A 323 -21.92 32.25 -2.44
N LEU A 324 -22.19 31.11 -1.79
CA LEU A 324 -23.10 31.03 -0.64
C LEU A 324 -22.51 31.64 0.64
N THR A 325 -21.20 31.63 0.82
CA THR A 325 -20.55 32.26 2.01
C THR A 325 -20.40 33.78 1.88
N HIS A 326 -20.42 34.33 0.66
CA HIS A 326 -20.28 35.77 0.40
C HIS A 326 -21.47 36.30 -0.44
N LEU A 327 -22.69 36.08 0.05
CA LEU A 327 -23.94 36.47 -0.64
C LEU A 327 -24.00 37.97 -1.00
N ASP A 328 -23.49 38.86 -0.13
CA ASP A 328 -23.49 40.32 -0.37
C ASP A 328 -22.69 40.72 -1.62
N GLN A 329 -21.60 39.99 -1.94
CA GLN A 329 -20.80 40.21 -3.14
C GLN A 329 -21.41 39.58 -4.40
N LEU A 330 -22.16 38.48 -4.24
CA LEU A 330 -22.86 37.82 -5.34
C LEU A 330 -24.12 38.58 -5.74
N GLU A 331 -24.80 39.20 -4.78
CA GLU A 331 -25.99 40.05 -4.95
C GLU A 331 -25.69 41.30 -5.78
N THR A 332 -24.45 41.80 -5.72
CA THR A 332 -23.98 42.92 -6.54
C THR A 332 -23.54 42.51 -7.95
N MET A 333 -23.01 41.29 -8.16
CA MET A 333 -22.62 40.79 -9.49
C MET A 333 -23.79 40.25 -10.33
N PHE A 334 -24.80 39.63 -9.70
CA PHE A 334 -25.93 39.02 -10.40
C PHE A 334 -27.28 39.49 -9.79
N PRO A 335 -27.80 40.65 -10.21
CA PRO A 335 -29.06 41.19 -9.69
C PRO A 335 -30.28 40.30 -9.97
N SER A 336 -30.18 39.34 -10.88
CA SER A 336 -31.22 38.34 -11.19
C SER A 336 -31.46 37.33 -10.05
N LEU A 337 -30.47 37.07 -9.18
CA LEU A 337 -30.60 36.14 -8.04
C LEU A 337 -31.37 36.76 -6.85
N ARG A 338 -31.45 38.10 -6.76
CA ARG A 338 -32.24 38.81 -5.73
C ARG A 338 -33.71 38.39 -5.72
N CYS A 339 -34.26 38.01 -6.87
CA CYS A 339 -35.68 37.66 -6.99
C CYS A 339 -36.00 36.27 -6.42
N ILE A 340 -35.04 35.35 -6.41
CA ILE A 340 -35.24 33.96 -5.96
C ILE A 340 -34.94 33.82 -4.46
N LEU A 341 -34.00 34.60 -3.93
CA LEU A 341 -33.55 34.53 -2.54
C LEU A 341 -34.47 35.28 -1.55
N ARG A 342 -35.37 36.13 -2.05
CA ARG A 342 -36.32 36.93 -1.24
C ARG A 342 -37.75 36.36 -1.23
N MET A 343 -37.94 35.23 -1.90
CA MET A 343 -39.17 34.44 -1.93
C MET A 343 -39.10 33.38 -0.83
#